data_AF-A0A2T5F1R4-F1
#
_entry.id   AF-A0A2T5F1R4-F1
#
_cell.length_a   1.000
_cell.length_b   1.000
_cell.length_c   1.000
_cell.angle_alpha   90.00
_cell.angle_beta   90.00
_cell.angle_gamma   90.00
#
_symmetry.space_group_name_H-M   'P 1'
#
loop_
_entity.id
_entity.type
_entity.pdbx_description
1 polymer ?
#
loop_
_entity_poly.entity_id
_entity_poly.type
_entity_poly.pdbx_seq_one_letter_code
_entity_poly.pdbx_strand_id
1 'polypeptide(L)'
;MTDHQMTMNKSIVHQSKTIYSEQFAENFHPIWIYRIKFIARALFYRKAFNYLANNIEESVLEMLCTRSHRFLEKPFRPYIIKNNPAIDRSKLVIEHYKTASELISPTLMKQIYTDSKGLTLMTFEINEILYTVKLVYEERYQKEGDMSLVLHSQEDGNFYTISFILGNENGIRCIKIGGLQGPRSNETSNEKIKNLTRKLYGQRPKSLMVSLLSILAQIWGIETILAVKTQSHTFAAKRYKKGRIKTDYDALWIELGGTEYDRNFYSLSVNAPRRDIEGMSRSKRSMYRRRYEWLDNTKTTFEEALKYSYDE
;
A
#
# COMPACT_ATOMS: atom_id res chain seq x y z
N MET A 1 35.00 24.56 -6.46
CA MET A 1 34.62 24.56 -5.04
C MET A 1 33.35 25.39 -4.94
N THR A 2 32.22 24.72 -4.87
CA THR A 2 30.91 25.34 -4.73
C THR A 2 30.28 24.67 -3.52
N ASP A 3 30.21 25.44 -2.43
CA ASP A 3 29.54 25.05 -1.20
C ASP A 3 28.12 24.60 -1.49
N HIS A 4 27.88 23.29 -1.41
CA HIS A 4 26.56 22.78 -1.10
C HIS A 4 26.26 23.19 0.34
N GLN A 5 25.47 24.24 0.51
CA GLN A 5 24.82 24.58 1.77
C GLN A 5 24.17 23.31 2.34
N MET A 6 24.77 22.79 3.42
CA MET A 6 24.18 21.75 4.23
C MET A 6 22.82 22.25 4.74
N THR A 7 21.77 21.58 4.31
CA THR A 7 20.39 21.72 4.80
C THR A 7 20.37 21.70 6.33
N MET A 8 19.70 22.68 6.95
CA MET A 8 19.51 22.71 8.41
C MET A 8 18.63 21.53 8.83
N ASN A 9 19.26 20.40 9.16
CA ASN A 9 18.58 19.25 9.72
C ASN A 9 17.93 19.65 11.05
N LYS A 10 16.60 19.86 11.07
CA LYS A 10 15.85 20.23 12.26
C LYS A 10 16.21 19.27 13.39
N SER A 11 16.64 19.80 14.54
CA SER A 11 17.05 18.99 15.70
C SER A 11 16.01 17.92 16.04
N ILE A 12 16.45 16.74 16.50
CA ILE A 12 15.57 15.65 16.96
C ILE A 12 14.55 16.17 18.00
N VAL A 13 14.94 17.16 18.81
CA VAL A 13 14.05 17.83 19.76
C VAL A 13 12.94 18.61 19.04
N HIS A 14 13.28 19.35 17.99
CA HIS A 14 12.30 20.06 17.16
C HIS A 14 11.35 19.06 16.50
N GLN A 15 11.88 18.02 15.85
CA GLN A 15 11.09 16.96 15.22
C GLN A 15 10.14 16.27 16.23
N SER A 16 10.59 16.07 17.48
CA SER A 16 9.73 15.50 18.53
C SER A 16 8.51 16.36 18.85
N LYS A 17 8.65 17.69 18.81
CA LYS A 17 7.55 18.65 19.04
C LYS A 17 6.61 18.72 17.84
N THR A 18 7.10 18.50 16.63
CA THR A 18 6.28 18.41 15.41
C THR A 18 5.46 17.11 15.38
N ILE A 19 6.11 15.97 15.63
CA ILE A 19 5.48 14.63 15.61
C ILE A 19 4.47 14.46 16.75
N TYR A 20 4.77 15.02 17.92
CA TYR A 20 3.88 15.04 19.08
C TYR A 20 3.58 16.49 19.43
N SER A 21 2.90 17.19 18.52
CA SER A 21 2.40 18.55 18.75
C SER A 21 1.20 18.54 19.72
N GLU A 22 0.89 19.69 20.30
CA GLU A 22 -0.17 19.81 21.34
C GLU A 22 -1.55 19.35 20.85
N GLN A 23 -1.81 19.37 19.53
CA GLN A 23 -3.04 18.82 18.94
C GLN A 23 -3.25 17.32 19.22
N PHE A 24 -2.21 16.60 19.62
CA PHE A 24 -2.26 15.18 19.94
C PHE A 24 -2.25 14.91 21.45
N ALA A 25 -2.28 15.93 22.31
CA ALA A 25 -2.16 15.78 23.76
C ALA A 25 -3.27 14.93 24.38
N GLU A 26 -4.50 15.00 23.84
CA GLU A 26 -5.63 14.18 24.30
C GLU A 26 -5.39 12.67 24.09
N ASN A 27 -4.80 12.30 22.95
CA ASN A 27 -4.53 10.90 22.60
C ASN A 27 -3.23 10.37 23.24
N PHE A 28 -2.32 11.26 23.65
CA PHE A 28 -0.99 10.92 24.13
C PHE A 28 -0.67 11.63 25.43
N HIS A 29 -1.26 11.19 26.54
CA HIS A 29 -1.06 11.82 27.84
C HIS A 29 -0.06 11.05 28.74
N PRO A 30 0.88 11.74 29.43
CA PRO A 30 1.31 13.11 29.17
C PRO A 30 2.24 13.17 27.93
N ILE A 31 2.06 14.18 27.09
CA ILE A 31 2.68 14.24 25.74
C ILE A 31 4.21 14.24 25.78
N TRP A 32 4.80 14.84 26.81
CA TRP A 32 6.26 14.90 26.99
C TRP A 32 6.89 13.51 27.12
N ILE A 33 6.19 12.50 27.67
CA ILE A 33 6.69 11.13 27.72
C ILE A 33 6.85 10.55 26.31
N TYR A 34 5.94 10.87 25.40
CA TYR A 34 6.00 10.40 24.01
C TYR A 34 7.09 11.11 23.22
N ARG A 35 7.30 12.41 23.46
CA ARG A 35 8.46 13.16 22.93
C ARG A 35 9.79 12.54 23.39
N ILE A 36 9.93 12.25 24.68
CA ILE A 36 11.14 11.58 25.21
C ILE A 36 11.31 10.18 24.62
N LYS A 37 10.23 9.38 24.53
CA LYS A 37 10.28 8.04 23.89
C LYS A 37 10.73 8.13 22.44
N PHE A 38 10.27 9.14 21.69
CA PHE A 38 10.72 9.37 20.33
C PHE A 38 12.19 9.73 20.28
N ILE A 39 12.65 10.71 21.06
CA ILE A 39 14.05 11.13 21.11
C ILE A 39 14.95 9.93 21.45
N ALA A 40 14.62 9.17 22.50
CA ALA A 40 15.39 8.00 22.89
C ALA A 40 15.47 6.93 21.78
N ARG A 41 14.37 6.69 21.06
CA ARG A 41 14.36 5.77 19.90
C ARG A 41 15.15 6.31 18.72
N ALA A 42 15.04 7.61 18.43
CA ALA A 42 15.80 8.26 17.37
C ALA A 42 17.30 8.17 17.64
N LEU A 43 17.73 8.32 18.90
CA LEU A 43 19.12 8.11 19.31
C LEU A 43 19.54 6.65 19.23
N PHE A 44 18.71 5.71 19.70
CA PHE A 44 19.01 4.28 19.63
C PHE A 44 19.12 3.78 18.18
N TYR A 45 18.24 4.26 17.29
CA TYR A 45 18.22 3.92 15.86
C TYR A 45 18.86 5.01 14.99
N ARG A 46 19.83 5.78 15.51
CA ARG A 46 20.34 7.01 14.88
C ARG A 46 20.74 6.85 13.42
N LYS A 47 21.43 5.76 13.07
CA LYS A 47 21.82 5.49 11.67
C LYS A 47 20.61 5.41 10.75
N ALA A 48 19.59 4.63 11.14
CA ALA A 48 18.38 4.44 10.35
C ALA A 48 17.53 5.72 10.31
N PHE A 49 17.39 6.39 11.46
CA PHE A 49 16.65 7.65 11.56
C PHE A 49 17.23 8.75 10.67
N ASN A 50 18.55 9.01 10.79
CA ASN A 50 19.22 10.01 9.96
C ASN A 50 19.20 9.64 8.48
N TYR A 51 19.32 8.33 8.17
CA TYR A 51 19.20 7.87 6.79
C TYR A 51 17.83 8.21 6.21
N LEU A 52 16.74 7.92 6.93
CA LEU A 52 15.39 8.31 6.52
C LEU A 52 15.24 9.82 6.33
N ALA A 53 15.61 10.61 7.35
CA ALA A 53 15.39 12.06 7.36
C ALA A 53 16.21 12.81 6.30
N ASN A 54 17.40 12.31 5.94
CA ASN A 54 18.31 13.00 5.03
C ASN A 54 18.17 12.57 3.56
N ASN A 55 17.44 11.49 3.26
CA ASN A 55 17.32 10.94 1.90
C ASN A 55 15.89 11.05 1.32
N ILE A 56 15.02 11.81 1.97
CA ILE A 56 13.74 12.25 1.42
C ILE A 56 13.84 13.77 1.29
N GLU A 57 13.39 14.31 0.16
CA GLU A 57 13.35 15.76 -0.05
C GLU A 57 12.56 16.45 1.07
N GLU A 58 13.03 17.59 1.56
CA GLU A 58 12.44 18.26 2.73
C GLU A 58 10.95 18.60 2.52
N SER A 59 10.59 19.12 1.35
CA SER A 59 9.22 19.44 0.97
C SER A 59 8.28 18.22 1.04
N VAL A 60 8.76 17.08 0.52
CA VAL A 60 8.06 15.79 0.53
C VAL A 60 7.97 15.26 1.96
N LEU A 61 9.05 15.33 2.74
CA LEU A 61 9.06 14.86 4.11
C LEU A 61 8.07 15.63 4.99
N GLU A 62 8.04 16.96 4.85
CA GLU A 62 7.07 17.81 5.55
C GLU A 62 5.64 17.44 5.18
N MET A 63 5.37 17.33 3.87
CA MET A 63 4.09 16.89 3.32
C MET A 63 3.65 15.55 3.95
N LEU A 64 4.52 14.54 4.00
CA LEU A 64 4.21 13.23 4.57
C LEU A 64 3.96 13.26 6.08
N CYS A 65 4.69 14.11 6.80
CA CYS A 65 4.50 14.29 8.23
C CYS A 65 3.18 14.99 8.58
N THR A 66 2.59 15.77 7.66
CA THR A 66 1.25 16.35 7.88
C THR A 66 0.16 15.28 7.91
N ARG A 67 0.28 14.25 7.06
CA ARG A 67 -0.71 13.16 6.97
C ARG A 67 -0.57 12.15 8.09
N SER A 68 0.67 11.78 8.44
CA SER A 68 0.92 10.86 9.55
C SER A 68 2.02 11.40 10.42
N HIS A 69 1.62 11.85 11.61
CA HIS A 69 2.56 12.37 12.59
C HIS A 69 3.65 11.36 12.95
N ARG A 70 3.40 10.05 12.80
CA ARG A 70 4.33 8.96 13.12
C ARG A 70 5.21 8.53 11.94
N PHE A 71 5.23 9.27 10.84
CA PHE A 71 6.01 8.94 9.65
C PHE A 71 7.48 8.64 9.98
N LEU A 72 8.11 9.56 10.73
CA LEU A 72 9.49 9.46 11.17
C LEU A 72 9.75 8.31 12.17
N GLU A 73 8.72 7.65 12.70
CA GLU A 73 8.86 6.46 13.53
C GLU A 73 8.92 5.14 12.74
N LYS A 74 8.74 5.16 11.41
CA LYS A 74 8.79 3.95 10.57
C LYS A 74 10.04 3.08 10.84
N PRO A 75 11.26 3.64 11.02
CA PRO A 75 12.45 2.86 11.30
C PRO A 75 12.46 2.19 12.68
N PHE A 76 11.55 2.54 13.61
CA PHE A 76 11.59 2.07 15.01
C PHE A 76 10.68 0.86 15.28
N ARG A 77 9.96 0.40 14.25
CA ARG A 77 8.94 -0.66 14.37
C ARG A 77 8.94 -1.54 13.11
N PRO A 78 8.46 -2.80 13.21
CA PRO A 78 8.28 -3.64 12.03
C PRO A 78 7.51 -2.93 10.92
N TYR A 79 7.98 -3.09 9.67
CA TYR A 79 7.48 -2.42 8.48
C TYR A 79 7.67 -3.34 7.28
N ILE A 80 6.55 -3.70 6.61
CA ILE A 80 6.41 -4.75 5.59
C ILE A 80 6.75 -6.15 6.14
N ILE A 81 7.99 -6.33 6.58
CA ILE A 81 8.57 -7.58 7.09
C ILE A 81 8.82 -7.46 8.60
N LYS A 82 8.49 -8.51 9.37
CA LYS A 82 8.55 -8.50 10.84
C LYS A 82 9.93 -8.26 11.45
N ASN A 83 11.00 -8.77 10.82
CA ASN A 83 12.34 -8.87 11.40
C ASN A 83 13.41 -8.09 10.62
N ASN A 84 13.02 -7.14 9.78
CA ASN A 84 13.99 -6.38 9.00
C ASN A 84 14.80 -5.41 9.90
N PRO A 85 16.13 -5.29 9.72
CA PRO A 85 16.93 -4.28 10.42
C PRO A 85 16.38 -2.87 10.21
N ALA A 86 16.58 -1.99 11.19
CA ALA A 86 16.04 -0.63 11.15
C ALA A 86 16.51 0.17 9.93
N ILE A 87 17.75 -0.04 9.50
CA ILE A 87 18.30 0.63 8.31
C ILE A 87 17.59 0.17 7.04
N ASP A 88 17.30 -1.13 6.90
CA ASP A 88 16.61 -1.66 5.73
C ASP A 88 15.15 -1.22 5.69
N ARG A 89 14.49 -1.06 6.84
CA ARG A 89 13.18 -0.39 6.90
C ARG A 89 13.23 1.03 6.35
N SER A 90 14.29 1.79 6.67
CA SER A 90 14.45 3.16 6.17
C SER A 90 14.68 3.17 4.66
N LYS A 91 15.51 2.26 4.16
CA LYS A 91 15.71 2.05 2.71
C LYS A 91 14.39 1.77 1.99
N LEU A 92 13.56 0.86 2.51
CA LEU A 92 12.25 0.56 1.90
C LEU A 92 11.35 1.79 1.80
N VAL A 93 11.33 2.63 2.85
CA VAL A 93 10.52 3.86 2.86
C VAL A 93 11.06 4.86 1.83
N ILE A 94 12.36 5.14 1.85
CA ILE A 94 12.98 6.07 0.89
C ILE A 94 12.76 5.60 -0.54
N GLU A 95 13.01 4.31 -0.80
CA GLU A 95 12.87 3.73 -2.14
C GLU A 95 11.44 3.85 -2.65
N HIS A 96 10.44 3.67 -1.78
CA HIS A 96 9.05 3.88 -2.15
C HIS A 96 8.78 5.29 -2.64
N TYR A 97 9.16 6.31 -1.87
CA TYR A 97 8.87 7.70 -2.24
C TYR A 97 9.69 8.18 -3.43
N LYS A 98 10.94 7.71 -3.55
CA LYS A 98 11.76 7.94 -4.75
C LYS A 98 11.08 7.34 -5.98
N THR A 99 10.72 6.06 -5.93
CA THR A 99 10.06 5.37 -7.06
C THR A 99 8.71 6.01 -7.37
N ALA A 100 7.93 6.41 -6.36
CA ALA A 100 6.67 7.11 -6.57
C ALA A 100 6.88 8.43 -7.32
N SER A 101 7.86 9.24 -6.92
CA SER A 101 8.18 10.51 -7.60
C SER A 101 8.64 10.35 -9.05
N GLU A 102 9.17 9.18 -9.43
CA GLU A 102 9.52 8.85 -10.80
C GLU A 102 8.33 8.38 -11.65
N LEU A 103 7.25 7.92 -11.02
CA LEU A 103 6.10 7.28 -11.69
C LEU A 103 4.85 8.18 -11.76
N ILE A 104 4.69 9.12 -10.84
CA ILE A 104 3.52 9.99 -10.75
C ILE A 104 3.92 11.44 -10.52
N SER A 105 3.08 12.38 -10.96
CA SER A 105 3.35 13.81 -10.84
C SER A 105 3.38 14.30 -9.39
N PRO A 106 4.02 15.46 -9.12
CA PRO A 106 3.96 16.09 -7.80
C PRO A 106 2.53 16.36 -7.31
N THR A 107 1.59 16.70 -8.21
CA THR A 107 0.16 16.89 -7.88
C THR A 107 -0.45 15.59 -7.39
N LEU A 108 -0.24 14.49 -8.11
CA LEU A 108 -0.71 13.16 -7.72
C LEU A 108 -0.07 12.66 -6.42
N MET A 109 1.23 12.91 -6.23
CA MET A 109 1.91 12.63 -4.97
C MET A 109 1.18 13.33 -3.81
N LYS A 110 0.94 14.64 -3.93
CA LYS A 110 0.22 15.38 -2.89
C LYS A 110 -1.18 14.80 -2.65
N GLN A 111 -1.93 14.51 -3.71
CA GLN A 111 -3.29 13.95 -3.59
C GLN A 111 -3.27 12.58 -2.89
N ILE A 112 -2.42 11.65 -3.32
CA ILE A 112 -2.36 10.29 -2.77
C ILE A 112 -1.90 10.29 -1.32
N TYR A 113 -0.91 11.12 -0.96
CA TYR A 113 -0.27 11.06 0.34
C TYR A 113 -0.80 12.07 1.38
N THR A 114 -1.59 13.07 0.99
CA THR A 114 -2.16 14.04 1.95
C THR A 114 -3.68 14.06 2.01
N ASP A 115 -4.37 13.83 0.89
CA ASP A 115 -5.83 13.80 0.87
C ASP A 115 -6.34 12.48 1.46
N SER A 116 -7.33 12.56 2.36
CA SER A 116 -8.00 11.37 2.89
C SER A 116 -8.83 10.64 1.85
N LYS A 117 -9.26 11.33 0.78
CA LYS A 117 -9.99 10.73 -0.33
C LYS A 117 -9.07 10.03 -1.33
N GLY A 118 -7.81 10.48 -1.44
CA GLY A 118 -6.84 9.99 -2.43
C GLY A 118 -7.29 10.22 -3.88
N LEU A 119 -6.64 9.51 -4.81
CA LEU A 119 -6.99 9.52 -6.22
C LEU A 119 -8.06 8.46 -6.50
N THR A 120 -9.18 8.84 -7.12
CA THR A 120 -10.16 7.86 -7.63
C THR A 120 -9.71 7.37 -9.00
N LEU A 121 -9.42 6.07 -9.11
CA LEU A 121 -8.98 5.43 -10.35
C LEU A 121 -10.15 4.90 -11.19
N MET A 122 -11.24 4.52 -10.55
CA MET A 122 -12.43 3.98 -11.22
C MET A 122 -13.64 4.11 -10.33
N THR A 123 -14.80 4.28 -10.96
CA THR A 123 -16.12 4.18 -10.35
C THR A 123 -16.97 3.21 -11.15
N PHE A 124 -17.71 2.34 -10.47
CA PHE A 124 -18.67 1.42 -11.10
C PHE A 124 -19.83 1.12 -10.14
N GLU A 125 -20.94 0.63 -10.68
CA GLU A 125 -22.14 0.35 -9.91
C GLU A 125 -22.51 -1.13 -9.96
N ILE A 126 -22.93 -1.69 -8.82
CA ILE A 126 -23.48 -3.04 -8.76
C ILE A 126 -24.77 -3.03 -7.94
N ASN A 127 -25.90 -3.27 -8.62
CA ASN A 127 -27.24 -3.24 -8.03
C ASN A 127 -27.50 -1.93 -7.26
N GLU A 128 -27.34 -0.78 -7.91
CA GLU A 128 -27.60 0.55 -7.32
C GLU A 128 -26.63 0.96 -6.20
N ILE A 129 -25.63 0.13 -5.89
CA ILE A 129 -24.56 0.46 -4.95
C ILE A 129 -23.34 0.94 -5.74
N LEU A 130 -22.89 2.17 -5.44
CA LEU A 130 -21.68 2.74 -6.01
C LEU A 130 -20.43 2.15 -5.36
N TYR A 131 -19.50 1.70 -6.19
CA TYR A 131 -18.16 1.26 -5.81
C TYR A 131 -17.12 2.17 -6.44
N THR A 132 -16.08 2.48 -5.69
CA THR A 132 -14.91 3.24 -6.18
C THR A 132 -13.63 2.49 -5.88
N VAL A 133 -12.69 2.53 -6.81
CA VAL A 133 -11.31 2.08 -6.60
C VAL A 133 -10.46 3.32 -6.43
N LYS A 134 -9.78 3.42 -5.29
CA LYS A 134 -8.97 4.59 -4.91
C LYS A 134 -7.52 4.20 -4.68
N LEU A 135 -6.60 5.08 -5.06
CA LEU A 135 -5.19 5.02 -4.72
C LEU A 135 -4.91 6.07 -3.64
N VAL A 136 -4.53 5.62 -2.44
CA VAL A 136 -4.44 6.51 -1.26
C VAL A 136 -3.41 6.00 -0.25
N TYR A 137 -2.82 6.91 0.52
CA TYR A 137 -2.13 6.58 1.76
C TYR A 137 -3.13 6.36 2.90
N GLU A 138 -3.28 5.10 3.31
CA GLU A 138 -4.16 4.70 4.41
C GLU A 138 -3.35 4.52 5.71
N GLU A 139 -3.46 5.49 6.62
CA GLU A 139 -2.68 5.52 7.87
C GLU A 139 -2.90 4.28 8.73
N ARG A 140 -4.10 3.69 8.68
CA ARG A 140 -4.43 2.43 9.37
C ARG A 140 -3.48 1.30 8.98
N TYR A 141 -3.01 1.28 7.73
CA TYR A 141 -2.14 0.24 7.17
C TYR A 141 -0.68 0.69 6.97
N GLN A 142 -0.26 1.79 7.61
CA GLN A 142 1.10 2.37 7.51
C GLN A 142 2.29 1.44 7.86
N LYS A 143 2.03 0.24 8.37
CA LYS A 143 3.04 -0.81 8.65
C LYS A 143 3.10 -1.88 7.57
N GLU A 144 2.06 -1.99 6.75
CA GLU A 144 1.86 -2.94 5.66
C GLU A 144 2.10 -2.25 4.30
N GLY A 145 2.04 -0.92 4.22
CA GLY A 145 2.39 -0.19 3.01
C GLY A 145 2.33 1.32 3.20
N ASP A 146 2.88 2.01 2.20
CA ASP A 146 2.81 3.48 2.10
C ASP A 146 1.93 3.90 0.92
N MET A 147 1.42 2.96 0.15
CA MET A 147 0.36 3.19 -0.82
C MET A 147 -0.67 2.07 -0.71
N SER A 148 -1.93 2.37 -0.98
CA SER A 148 -3.00 1.37 -0.92
C SER A 148 -3.97 1.55 -2.07
N LEU A 149 -4.38 0.42 -2.68
CA LEU A 149 -5.58 0.36 -3.48
C LEU A 149 -6.75 -0.02 -2.57
N VAL A 150 -7.77 0.82 -2.55
CA VAL A 150 -8.97 0.65 -1.73
C VAL A 150 -10.18 0.48 -2.64
N LEU A 151 -10.85 -0.67 -2.52
CA LEU A 151 -12.21 -0.83 -3.03
C LEU A 151 -13.17 -0.32 -1.97
N HIS A 152 -13.77 0.82 -2.23
CA HIS A 152 -14.72 1.48 -1.36
C HIS A 152 -16.15 1.24 -1.85
N SER A 153 -17.03 0.84 -0.94
CA SER A 153 -18.48 0.70 -1.13
C SER A 153 -19.18 1.90 -0.52
N GLN A 154 -20.16 2.49 -1.21
CA GLN A 154 -20.98 3.57 -0.67
C GLN A 154 -21.65 3.19 0.66
N GLU A 155 -22.01 1.93 0.85
CA GLU A 155 -22.66 1.44 2.08
C GLU A 155 -21.67 1.07 3.19
N ASP A 156 -20.52 0.47 2.83
CA ASP A 156 -19.62 -0.18 3.81
C ASP A 156 -18.35 0.63 4.09
N GLY A 157 -18.10 1.71 3.35
CA GLY A 157 -16.82 2.39 3.36
C GLY A 157 -15.71 1.54 2.72
N ASN A 158 -14.54 1.45 3.36
CA ASN A 158 -13.40 0.66 2.86
C ASN A 158 -13.70 -0.85 2.94
N PHE A 159 -14.12 -1.43 1.82
CA PHE A 159 -14.53 -2.84 1.73
C PHE A 159 -13.32 -3.76 1.62
N TYR A 160 -12.42 -3.52 0.66
CA TYR A 160 -11.13 -4.21 0.56
C TYR A 160 -9.98 -3.22 0.42
N THR A 161 -8.84 -3.56 1.01
CA THR A 161 -7.63 -2.74 0.92
C THR A 161 -6.41 -3.64 0.69
N ILE A 162 -5.65 -3.34 -0.36
CA ILE A 162 -4.32 -3.92 -0.58
C ILE A 162 -3.28 -2.83 -0.36
N SER A 163 -2.41 -3.04 0.62
CA SER A 163 -1.37 -2.08 1.01
C SER A 163 -0.01 -2.57 0.55
N PHE A 164 0.74 -1.68 -0.08
CA PHE A 164 1.98 -2.00 -0.73
C PHE A 164 2.98 -0.84 -0.66
N ILE A 165 4.20 -1.14 -1.06
CA ILE A 165 5.23 -0.15 -1.36
C ILE A 165 5.76 -0.41 -2.77
N LEU A 166 6.34 0.64 -3.33
CA LEU A 166 7.13 0.58 -4.54
C LEU A 166 8.59 0.34 -4.15
N GLY A 167 9.33 -0.35 -5.00
CA GLY A 167 10.77 -0.49 -4.79
C GLY A 167 11.47 -1.06 -6.00
N ASN A 168 12.76 -1.34 -5.81
CA ASN A 168 13.59 -2.00 -6.82
C ASN A 168 14.23 -3.26 -6.22
N GLU A 169 14.28 -4.32 -7.01
CA GLU A 169 14.95 -5.59 -6.71
C GLU A 169 15.88 -5.91 -7.89
N ASN A 170 17.18 -6.01 -7.62
CA ASN A 170 18.19 -6.26 -8.66
C ASN A 170 18.12 -5.29 -9.86
N GLY A 171 17.76 -4.03 -9.61
CA GLY A 171 17.61 -3.00 -10.65
C GLY A 171 16.28 -3.03 -11.41
N ILE A 172 15.37 -3.94 -11.06
CA ILE A 172 14.04 -4.06 -11.67
C ILE A 172 13.00 -3.51 -10.69
N ARG A 173 12.13 -2.62 -11.16
CA ARG A 173 11.04 -2.09 -10.35
C ARG A 173 10.09 -3.21 -9.94
N CYS A 174 9.62 -3.14 -8.71
CA CYS A 174 8.69 -4.10 -8.13
C CYS A 174 7.68 -3.41 -7.21
N ILE A 175 6.54 -4.08 -7.00
CA ILE A 175 5.60 -3.75 -5.92
C ILE A 175 5.79 -4.78 -4.81
N LYS A 176 5.91 -4.35 -3.55
CA LYS A 176 5.91 -5.25 -2.39
C LYS A 176 4.59 -5.10 -1.63
N ILE A 177 3.73 -6.11 -1.67
CA ILE A 177 2.49 -6.16 -0.91
C ILE A 177 2.82 -6.53 0.53
N GLY A 178 2.50 -5.65 1.48
CA GLY A 178 2.61 -5.96 2.91
C GLY A 178 1.29 -6.35 3.56
N GLY A 179 0.14 -6.17 2.88
CA GLY A 179 -1.14 -6.67 3.38
C GLY A 179 -2.29 -6.62 2.36
N LEU A 180 -3.26 -7.53 2.52
CA LEU A 180 -4.55 -7.54 1.83
C LEU A 180 -5.65 -7.85 2.84
N GLN A 181 -6.47 -6.86 3.12
CA GLN A 181 -7.52 -6.90 4.14
C GLN A 181 -8.90 -6.76 3.49
N GLY A 182 -9.89 -7.45 4.06
CA GLY A 182 -11.29 -7.39 3.67
C GLY A 182 -12.20 -7.26 4.89
N PRO A 183 -13.53 -7.26 4.69
CA PRO A 183 -14.47 -7.16 5.79
C PRO A 183 -14.34 -8.39 6.71
N ARG A 184 -14.75 -8.22 7.98
CA ARG A 184 -14.90 -9.38 8.87
C ARG A 184 -16.01 -10.27 8.35
N SER A 185 -15.74 -11.57 8.25
CA SER A 185 -16.73 -12.56 7.85
C SER A 185 -17.94 -12.51 8.78
N ASN A 186 -19.08 -12.16 8.21
CA ASN A 186 -20.41 -12.24 8.79
C ASN A 186 -21.40 -12.50 7.63
N GLU A 187 -22.67 -12.76 7.94
CA GLU A 187 -23.68 -13.11 6.93
C GLU A 187 -23.78 -12.06 5.83
N THR A 188 -23.99 -10.79 6.21
CA THR A 188 -24.12 -9.66 5.30
C THR A 188 -22.89 -9.47 4.38
N SER A 189 -21.68 -9.50 4.93
CA SER A 189 -20.46 -9.36 4.13
C SER A 189 -20.24 -10.55 3.20
N ASN A 190 -20.58 -11.76 3.63
CA ASN A 190 -20.46 -12.96 2.80
C ASN A 190 -21.43 -12.93 1.62
N GLU A 191 -22.66 -12.45 1.82
CA GLU A 191 -23.62 -12.24 0.74
C GLU A 191 -23.15 -11.17 -0.25
N LYS A 192 -22.66 -10.03 0.25
CA LYS A 192 -22.07 -8.98 -0.60
C LYS A 192 -20.89 -9.50 -1.41
N ILE A 193 -19.98 -10.26 -0.79
CA ILE A 193 -18.85 -10.90 -1.47
C ILE A 193 -19.34 -11.84 -2.59
N LYS A 194 -20.35 -12.67 -2.32
CA LYS A 194 -20.95 -13.56 -3.33
C LYS A 194 -21.55 -12.76 -4.49
N ASN A 195 -22.27 -11.67 -4.19
CA ASN A 195 -22.90 -10.82 -5.20
C ASN A 195 -21.84 -10.13 -6.07
N LEU A 196 -20.85 -9.49 -5.46
CA LEU A 196 -19.74 -8.83 -6.15
C LEU A 196 -18.97 -9.83 -7.01
N THR A 197 -18.69 -11.03 -6.49
CA THR A 197 -18.05 -12.11 -7.25
C THR A 197 -18.87 -12.49 -8.48
N ARG A 198 -20.19 -12.64 -8.35
CA ARG A 198 -21.06 -13.00 -9.48
C ARG A 198 -21.10 -11.89 -10.54
N LYS A 199 -21.19 -10.63 -10.11
CA LYS A 199 -21.32 -9.46 -10.98
C LYS A 199 -20.00 -9.10 -11.67
N LEU A 200 -18.88 -9.35 -11.02
CA LEU A 200 -17.53 -9.26 -11.59
C LEU A 200 -17.08 -10.60 -12.18
N TYR A 201 -18.00 -11.23 -12.91
CA TYR A 201 -17.74 -12.39 -13.77
C TYR A 201 -16.99 -13.54 -13.08
N GLY A 202 -17.37 -13.85 -11.85
CA GLY A 202 -16.82 -14.92 -11.03
C GLY A 202 -15.47 -14.61 -10.37
N GLN A 203 -15.02 -13.35 -10.37
CA GLN A 203 -13.77 -12.94 -9.74
C GLN A 203 -13.98 -12.58 -8.28
N ARG A 204 -13.38 -13.35 -7.36
CA ARG A 204 -13.47 -13.07 -5.92
C ARG A 204 -12.81 -11.72 -5.60
N PRO A 205 -13.34 -10.92 -4.65
CA PRO A 205 -12.82 -9.58 -4.37
C PRO A 205 -11.31 -9.53 -4.06
N LYS A 206 -10.77 -10.52 -3.32
CA LYS A 206 -9.32 -10.58 -3.06
C LYS A 206 -8.50 -10.77 -4.35
N SER A 207 -8.96 -11.64 -5.24
CA SER A 207 -8.35 -11.85 -6.56
C SER A 207 -8.50 -10.60 -7.43
N LEU A 208 -9.64 -9.93 -7.36
CA LEU A 208 -9.87 -8.65 -8.03
C LEU A 208 -8.85 -7.60 -7.59
N MET A 209 -8.64 -7.41 -6.28
CA MET A 209 -7.66 -6.43 -5.78
C MET A 209 -6.26 -6.68 -6.32
N VAL A 210 -5.84 -7.94 -6.44
CA VAL A 210 -4.54 -8.29 -7.02
C VAL A 210 -4.52 -8.02 -8.54
N SER A 211 -5.60 -8.29 -9.27
CA SER A 211 -5.70 -7.93 -10.69
C SER A 211 -5.69 -6.41 -10.91
N LEU A 212 -6.38 -5.64 -10.07
CA LEU A 212 -6.34 -4.17 -10.12
C LEU A 212 -4.93 -3.63 -9.81
N LEU A 213 -4.23 -4.21 -8.84
CA LEU A 213 -2.83 -3.89 -8.57
C LEU A 213 -1.92 -4.29 -9.73
N SER A 214 -2.21 -5.39 -10.41
CA SER A 214 -1.46 -5.83 -11.59
C SER A 214 -1.67 -4.88 -12.78
N ILE A 215 -2.89 -4.37 -12.98
CA ILE A 215 -3.17 -3.31 -13.96
C ILE A 215 -2.32 -2.07 -13.65
N LEU A 216 -2.31 -1.64 -12.38
CA LEU A 216 -1.51 -0.49 -11.96
C LEU A 216 0.00 -0.72 -12.17
N ALA A 217 0.47 -1.93 -11.86
CA ALA A 217 1.86 -2.33 -12.12
C ALA A 217 2.20 -2.29 -13.62
N GLN A 218 1.32 -2.76 -14.50
CA GLN A 218 1.50 -2.69 -15.95
C GLN A 218 1.65 -1.24 -16.44
N ILE A 219 0.79 -0.34 -15.94
CA ILE A 219 0.83 1.08 -16.32
C ILE A 219 2.15 1.73 -15.89
N TRP A 220 2.68 1.35 -14.73
CA TRP A 220 3.97 1.82 -14.22
C TRP A 220 5.19 1.09 -14.77
N GLY A 221 5.00 0.16 -15.71
CA GLY A 221 6.10 -0.65 -16.27
C GLY A 221 6.78 -1.54 -15.23
N ILE A 222 6.03 -1.98 -14.22
CA ILE A 222 6.50 -2.88 -13.18
C ILE A 222 6.16 -4.31 -13.58
N GLU A 223 7.15 -5.21 -13.55
CA GLU A 223 6.97 -6.59 -14.00
C GLU A 223 6.75 -7.60 -12.87
N THR A 224 7.15 -7.25 -11.65
CA THR A 224 7.13 -8.17 -10.49
C THR A 224 6.35 -7.60 -9.32
N ILE A 225 5.45 -8.41 -8.77
CA ILE A 225 4.78 -8.16 -7.50
C ILE A 225 5.27 -9.18 -6.47
N LEU A 226 5.86 -8.71 -5.37
CA LEU A 226 6.32 -9.51 -4.25
C LEU A 226 5.32 -9.45 -3.10
N ALA A 227 4.72 -10.58 -2.76
CA ALA A 227 3.66 -10.66 -1.76
C ALA A 227 4.15 -11.29 -0.45
N VAL A 228 4.03 -10.57 0.66
CA VAL A 228 4.61 -11.01 1.94
C VAL A 228 3.97 -12.30 2.44
N LYS A 229 4.80 -13.21 2.93
CA LYS A 229 4.37 -14.46 3.54
C LYS A 229 3.68 -14.25 4.87
N THR A 230 2.77 -15.17 5.24
CA THR A 230 2.08 -15.18 6.54
C THR A 230 3.09 -15.09 7.69
N GLN A 231 4.16 -15.89 7.63
CA GLN A 231 5.18 -15.91 8.67
C GLN A 231 6.05 -14.64 8.72
N SER A 232 6.23 -13.94 7.60
CA SER A 232 7.12 -12.77 7.49
C SER A 232 6.40 -11.45 7.66
N HIS A 233 5.08 -11.46 7.60
CA HIS A 233 4.20 -10.32 7.74
C HIS A 233 4.47 -9.50 9.02
N THR A 234 4.40 -8.17 8.92
CA THR A 234 4.77 -7.23 10.01
C THR A 234 4.13 -7.54 11.37
N PHE A 235 2.84 -7.92 11.38
CA PHE A 235 2.10 -8.28 12.60
C PHE A 235 2.47 -9.65 13.22
N ALA A 236 3.26 -10.48 12.54
CA ALA A 236 3.85 -11.69 13.14
C ALA A 236 5.07 -11.39 14.05
N ALA A 237 5.50 -10.12 14.15
CA ALA A 237 6.58 -9.74 15.06
C ALA A 237 6.21 -9.99 16.53
N LYS A 238 7.17 -10.45 17.34
CA LYS A 238 6.98 -10.77 18.77
C LYS A 238 6.36 -9.64 19.60
N ARG A 239 6.58 -8.39 19.20
CA ARG A 239 5.97 -7.19 19.80
C ARG A 239 4.44 -7.17 19.72
N TYR A 240 3.83 -7.85 18.74
CA TYR A 240 2.40 -7.78 18.44
C TYR A 240 1.63 -9.03 18.88
N LYS A 241 1.93 -9.59 20.07
CA LYS A 241 1.32 -10.84 20.61
C LYS A 241 -0.21 -10.93 20.51
N LYS A 242 -0.94 -9.81 20.47
CA LYS A 242 -2.42 -9.75 20.35
C LYS A 242 -2.93 -9.67 18.89
N GLY A 243 -2.07 -9.35 17.93
CA GLY A 243 -2.42 -9.15 16.51
C GLY A 243 -2.19 -10.40 15.68
N ARG A 244 -2.80 -11.53 16.07
CA ARG A 244 -2.72 -12.76 15.27
C ARG A 244 -3.25 -12.47 13.87
N ILE A 245 -2.42 -12.73 12.87
CA ILE A 245 -2.80 -12.66 11.46
C ILE A 245 -3.87 -13.74 11.26
N LYS A 246 -5.09 -13.32 10.94
CA LYS A 246 -6.21 -14.24 10.68
C LYS A 246 -6.21 -14.76 9.25
N THR A 247 -5.63 -14.00 8.33
CA THR A 247 -5.54 -14.35 6.92
C THR A 247 -4.34 -15.25 6.69
N ASP A 248 -4.56 -16.43 6.14
CA ASP A 248 -3.48 -17.21 5.55
C ASP A 248 -3.08 -16.59 4.21
N TYR A 249 -2.00 -15.80 4.24
CA TYR A 249 -1.46 -15.13 3.06
C TYR A 249 -0.79 -16.12 2.12
N ASP A 250 -0.11 -17.14 2.65
CA ASP A 250 0.60 -18.13 1.86
C ASP A 250 -0.40 -18.91 0.98
N ALA A 251 -1.51 -19.39 1.57
CA ALA A 251 -2.58 -20.05 0.83
C ALA A 251 -3.22 -19.13 -0.23
N LEU A 252 -3.42 -17.86 0.10
CA LEU A 252 -3.96 -16.86 -0.83
C LEU A 252 -3.03 -16.62 -2.02
N TRP A 253 -1.73 -16.47 -1.79
CA TRP A 253 -0.77 -16.21 -2.86
C TRP A 253 -0.62 -17.42 -3.77
N ILE A 254 -0.59 -18.64 -3.20
CA ILE A 254 -0.59 -19.89 -3.98
C ILE A 254 -1.85 -20.01 -4.84
N GLU A 255 -3.05 -19.70 -4.29
CA GLU A 255 -4.31 -19.70 -5.05
C GLU A 255 -4.26 -18.76 -6.27
N LEU A 256 -3.56 -17.63 -6.12
CA LEU A 256 -3.40 -16.61 -7.17
C LEU A 256 -2.23 -16.89 -8.13
N GLY A 257 -1.61 -18.08 -8.06
CA GLY A 257 -0.51 -18.48 -8.93
C GLY A 257 0.86 -17.95 -8.48
N GLY A 258 0.98 -17.53 -7.22
CA GLY A 258 2.23 -17.11 -6.62
C GLY A 258 3.24 -18.24 -6.55
N THR A 259 4.49 -17.92 -6.86
CA THR A 259 5.63 -18.85 -6.75
C THR A 259 6.57 -18.37 -5.65
N GLU A 260 7.28 -19.30 -5.03
CA GLU A 260 8.26 -18.96 -4.00
C GLU A 260 9.35 -18.04 -4.58
N TYR A 261 9.58 -16.87 -3.96
CA TYR A 261 10.65 -15.95 -4.39
C TYR A 261 11.84 -16.02 -3.45
N ASP A 262 11.62 -15.75 -2.18
CA ASP A 262 12.65 -15.81 -1.14
C ASP A 262 12.05 -16.22 0.21
N ARG A 263 12.81 -16.10 1.29
CA ARG A 263 12.34 -16.40 2.65
C ARG A 263 11.08 -15.61 3.05
N ASN A 264 10.85 -14.43 2.49
CA ASN A 264 9.85 -13.46 2.95
C ASN A 264 8.67 -13.26 2.00
N PHE A 265 8.84 -13.57 0.71
CA PHE A 265 7.89 -13.22 -0.33
C PHE A 265 7.58 -14.39 -1.26
N TYR A 266 6.35 -14.39 -1.76
CA TYR A 266 5.98 -15.02 -3.02
C TYR A 266 6.12 -14.00 -4.15
N SER A 267 6.45 -14.45 -5.36
CA SER A 267 6.39 -13.64 -6.58
C SER A 267 5.08 -13.92 -7.33
N LEU A 268 4.38 -12.86 -7.72
CA LEU A 268 3.21 -12.86 -8.58
C LEU A 268 3.58 -12.19 -9.90
N SER A 269 3.29 -12.86 -11.01
CA SER A 269 3.48 -12.28 -12.35
C SER A 269 2.44 -11.20 -12.62
N VAL A 270 2.91 -10.01 -13.01
CA VAL A 270 2.04 -8.90 -13.42
C VAL A 270 1.28 -9.24 -14.71
N ASN A 271 1.92 -9.98 -15.60
CA ASN A 271 1.36 -10.42 -16.89
C ASN A 271 1.01 -11.91 -16.85
N ALA A 272 0.26 -12.32 -15.83
CA ALA A 272 -0.20 -13.70 -15.74
C ALA A 272 -1.00 -14.08 -17.00
N PRO A 273 -0.72 -15.24 -17.62
CA PRO A 273 -1.41 -15.64 -18.84
C PRO A 273 -2.90 -15.76 -18.59
N ARG A 274 -3.71 -15.24 -19.54
CA ARG A 274 -5.16 -15.47 -19.53
C ARG A 274 -5.40 -16.97 -19.64
N ARG A 275 -6.43 -17.45 -18.93
CA ARG A 275 -6.80 -18.87 -19.00
C ARG A 275 -7.25 -19.19 -20.40
N ASP A 276 -6.78 -20.32 -20.93
CA ASP A 276 -7.31 -20.86 -22.17
C ASP A 276 -8.78 -21.23 -21.97
N ILE A 277 -9.64 -20.61 -22.77
CA ILE A 277 -11.09 -20.75 -22.70
C ILE A 277 -11.64 -21.71 -23.75
N GLU A 278 -10.85 -22.17 -24.74
CA GLU A 278 -11.37 -22.94 -25.88
C GLU A 278 -12.05 -24.25 -25.46
N GLY A 279 -11.48 -24.96 -24.48
CA GLY A 279 -12.03 -26.19 -23.91
C GLY A 279 -13.16 -26.02 -22.90
N MET A 280 -13.55 -24.79 -22.53
CA MET A 280 -14.56 -24.56 -21.48
C MET A 280 -16.00 -24.72 -22.00
N SER A 281 -16.99 -24.78 -21.10
CA SER A 281 -18.41 -24.69 -21.51
C SER A 281 -18.74 -23.29 -22.04
N ARG A 282 -19.75 -23.16 -22.92
CA ARG A 282 -20.17 -21.85 -23.50
C ARG A 282 -20.39 -20.77 -22.43
N SER A 283 -21.04 -21.12 -21.31
CA SER A 283 -21.28 -20.21 -20.19
C SER A 283 -19.98 -19.74 -19.52
N LYS A 284 -19.05 -20.67 -19.23
CA LYS A 284 -17.74 -20.32 -18.66
C LYS A 284 -16.91 -19.47 -19.63
N ARG A 285 -16.90 -19.79 -20.93
CA ARG A 285 -16.23 -18.98 -21.96
C ARG A 285 -16.72 -17.54 -21.97
N SER A 286 -18.04 -17.35 -22.00
CA SER A 286 -18.66 -16.03 -21.97
C SER A 286 -18.30 -15.25 -20.70
N MET A 287 -18.31 -15.91 -19.54
CA MET A 287 -17.90 -15.32 -18.27
C MET A 287 -16.44 -14.83 -18.31
N TYR A 288 -15.48 -15.68 -18.73
CA TYR A 288 -14.08 -15.29 -18.79
C TYR A 288 -13.82 -14.20 -19.82
N ARG A 289 -14.47 -14.26 -20.98
CA ARG A 289 -14.37 -13.20 -22.00
C ARG A 289 -14.79 -11.84 -21.42
N ARG A 290 -15.96 -11.77 -20.79
CA ARG A 290 -16.45 -10.53 -20.15
C ARG A 290 -15.55 -10.06 -19.01
N ARG A 291 -14.97 -11.00 -18.25
CA ARG A 291 -13.98 -10.67 -17.21
C ARG A 291 -12.78 -9.95 -17.80
N TYR A 292 -12.21 -10.51 -18.88
CA TYR A 292 -11.03 -9.94 -19.50
C TYR A 292 -11.32 -8.60 -20.18
N GLU A 293 -12.44 -8.49 -20.87
CA GLU A 293 -12.93 -7.23 -21.44
C GLU A 293 -13.11 -6.15 -20.36
N TRP A 294 -13.69 -6.51 -19.21
CA TRP A 294 -13.82 -5.59 -18.09
C TRP A 294 -12.46 -5.13 -17.54
N LEU A 295 -11.50 -6.06 -17.37
CA LEU A 295 -10.15 -5.71 -16.92
C LEU A 295 -9.39 -4.83 -17.93
N ASP A 296 -9.58 -5.06 -19.23
CA ASP A 296 -9.00 -4.24 -20.30
C ASP A 296 -9.57 -2.82 -20.27
N ASN A 297 -10.89 -2.67 -20.13
CA ASN A 297 -11.51 -1.36 -19.96
C ASN A 297 -11.06 -0.66 -18.67
N THR A 298 -10.94 -1.40 -17.58
CA THR A 298 -10.42 -0.87 -16.30
C THR A 298 -9.00 -0.33 -16.44
N LYS A 299 -8.15 -0.98 -17.24
CA LYS A 299 -6.81 -0.48 -17.52
C LYS A 299 -6.85 0.87 -18.20
N THR A 300 -7.67 1.02 -19.24
CA THR A 300 -7.86 2.32 -19.92
C THR A 300 -8.32 3.41 -18.95
N THR A 301 -9.32 3.12 -18.10
CA THR A 301 -9.80 4.07 -17.09
C THR A 301 -8.72 4.47 -16.08
N PHE A 302 -7.87 3.52 -15.65
CA PHE A 302 -6.75 3.83 -14.76
C PHE A 302 -5.71 4.71 -15.44
N GLU A 303 -5.38 4.43 -16.71
CA GLU A 303 -4.44 5.24 -17.50
C GLU A 303 -4.94 6.68 -17.66
N GLU A 304 -6.24 6.86 -17.92
CA GLU A 304 -6.89 8.16 -17.97
C GLU A 304 -6.82 8.89 -16.61
N ALA A 305 -7.22 8.23 -15.51
CA ALA A 305 -7.19 8.82 -14.18
C ALA A 305 -5.78 9.28 -13.75
N LEU A 306 -4.74 8.54 -14.16
CA LEU A 306 -3.35 8.87 -13.89
C LEU A 306 -2.80 9.97 -14.81
N LYS A 307 -3.41 10.22 -15.98
CA LYS A 307 -3.05 11.29 -16.93
C LYS A 307 -3.81 12.60 -16.72
N TYR A 308 -5.11 12.55 -16.42
CA TYR A 308 -5.96 13.75 -16.33
C TYR A 308 -5.85 14.50 -15.00
N SER A 309 -5.18 13.93 -13.99
CA SER A 309 -4.87 14.64 -12.74
C SER A 309 -3.72 15.66 -12.88
N TYR A 310 -3.32 16.01 -14.11
CA TYR A 310 -2.29 17.00 -14.40
C TYR A 310 -2.85 18.42 -14.62
N ASP A 311 -4.16 18.59 -14.83
CA ASP A 311 -4.75 19.85 -15.33
C ASP A 311 -5.69 20.59 -14.33
N GLU A 312 -5.67 20.25 -13.04
CA GLU A 312 -6.35 21.02 -11.97
C GLU A 312 -5.35 21.53 -10.92
#